data_AF-A0AAE8HW70-F1
#
_entry.id   AF-A0AAE8HW70-F1
#
_cell.length_a   1.000
_cell.length_b   1.000
_cell.length_c   1.000
_cell.angle_alpha   90.00
_cell.angle_beta   90.00
_cell.angle_gamma   90.00
#
_symmetry.space_group_name_H-M   'P 1'
#
loop_
_entity.id
_entity.type
_entity.pdbx_description
1 polymer ?
#
loop_
_entity_poly.entity_id
_entity_poly.type
_entity_poly.pdbx_seq_one_letter_code
_entity_poly.pdbx_strand_id
1 'polypeptide(L)'
;MGSPRANLTLAHDAETIGSAAHQPVAIIDIGSNSVRLVAYDGLTRAPTPLYNEKVLCGLGRNVLTTGRLNEEAVTRALAALARFRVLCETMRVGQVFVLATAAARDAENGPDFLRAAEAACGQEIQLLSGRREAELSALGVVSGFHAPNGVVGDMGGGSLELVDVRGTVVGQGVTMPLGGLALQDLSGGSLKKASKIVREYMRKAAPQLETLRGRTFYAVGGTWRAIARLHQAARGYPVHVMHGYAVEPSDELSFLQVVEQTDVALLQDVDAISEARRPLLAYGAVVLEEIIRVGRPREVAISASGVREGLLFEQLDRDTRLLDPLLASASEFNVLRARSPRHGEELIAWTDQFVATLDGHETADERRLRHAGCLLSDVGWRAHPDYRDEQSIAVIQNAAFVGVDHPGRAYLALAVSLRHTGLAPEKANPMLRSVAGPRLFERARLLGALLRVAFPISAGMDGALGRAPLAVEDGRVVLRLPHAWEALSGDRLLNRVRGLGRIIGLDGRVEITGGSF
;
A
#
# COMPACT_ATOMS: atom_id res chain seq x y z
N MET A 1 -33.34 -40.31 -16.16
CA MET A 1 -33.25 -40.49 -14.70
C MET A 1 -32.01 -39.75 -14.22
N GLY A 2 -32.18 -38.48 -13.89
CA GLY A 2 -31.10 -37.60 -13.42
C GLY A 2 -31.18 -37.45 -11.90
N SER A 3 -30.05 -37.66 -11.22
CA SER A 3 -29.91 -37.45 -9.79
C SER A 3 -29.58 -35.96 -9.53
N PRO A 4 -30.15 -35.32 -8.49
CA PRO A 4 -30.06 -33.87 -8.31
C PRO A 4 -28.72 -33.46 -7.68
N ARG A 5 -28.18 -32.34 -8.15
CA ARG A 5 -27.01 -31.65 -7.59
C ARG A 5 -27.34 -31.13 -6.19
N ALA A 6 -26.56 -31.53 -5.20
CA ALA A 6 -26.60 -30.98 -3.86
C ALA A 6 -26.03 -29.55 -3.87
N ASN A 7 -26.82 -28.60 -3.37
CA ASN A 7 -26.40 -27.23 -3.09
C ASN A 7 -25.40 -27.24 -1.92
N LEU A 8 -24.17 -26.78 -2.18
CA LEU A 8 -23.19 -26.44 -1.14
C LEU A 8 -23.57 -25.07 -0.57
N THR A 9 -24.33 -25.07 0.51
CA THR A 9 -24.55 -23.92 1.38
C THR A 9 -23.28 -23.68 2.19
N LEU A 10 -22.59 -22.56 1.94
CA LEU A 10 -21.50 -22.06 2.78
C LEU A 10 -22.11 -21.53 4.09
N ALA A 11 -22.26 -22.41 5.08
CA ALA A 11 -22.41 -21.99 6.46
C ALA A 11 -21.01 -21.66 6.99
N HIS A 12 -20.65 -20.38 6.98
CA HIS A 12 -19.51 -19.90 7.74
C HIS A 12 -19.92 -19.82 9.22
N ASP A 13 -19.37 -20.71 10.03
CA ASP A 13 -19.46 -20.66 11.48
C ASP A 13 -18.87 -19.34 11.99
N ALA A 14 -19.75 -18.46 12.46
CA ALA A 14 -19.45 -17.12 12.92
C ALA A 14 -18.97 -17.07 14.39
N GLU A 15 -18.31 -18.12 14.89
CA GLU A 15 -17.89 -18.24 16.30
C GLU A 15 -16.39 -18.06 16.56
N THR A 16 -15.60 -17.55 15.60
CA THR A 16 -14.17 -17.23 15.84
C THR A 16 -13.72 -15.87 15.30
N ILE A 17 -14.50 -14.80 15.55
CA ILE A 17 -14.04 -13.41 15.33
C ILE A 17 -14.05 -12.65 16.67
N GLY A 18 -13.57 -13.30 17.74
CA GLY A 18 -12.94 -12.59 18.84
C GLY A 18 -11.49 -12.37 18.45
N SER A 19 -10.93 -11.17 18.60
CA SER A 19 -9.56 -10.87 18.20
C SER A 19 -8.58 -11.86 18.85
N ALA A 20 -8.15 -12.87 18.09
CA ALA A 20 -6.94 -13.57 18.41
C ALA A 20 -5.85 -12.52 18.21
N ALA A 21 -5.42 -11.87 19.30
CA ALA A 21 -4.32 -10.93 19.25
C ALA A 21 -3.13 -11.72 18.66
N HIS A 22 -2.80 -11.42 17.40
CA HIS A 22 -1.69 -12.08 16.74
C HIS A 22 -0.44 -11.81 17.56
N GLN A 23 0.42 -12.82 17.68
CA GLN A 23 1.68 -12.61 18.36
C GLN A 23 2.55 -11.69 17.49
N PRO A 24 3.11 -10.60 18.04
CA PRO A 24 3.92 -9.67 17.25
C PRO A 24 5.11 -10.36 16.60
N VAL A 25 5.47 -9.92 15.40
CA VAL A 25 6.67 -10.38 14.67
C VAL A 25 7.59 -9.21 14.39
N ALA A 26 8.90 -9.44 14.38
CA ALA A 26 9.87 -8.39 14.07
C ALA A 26 10.85 -8.79 12.98
N ILE A 27 11.32 -7.79 12.25
CA ILE A 27 12.43 -7.90 11.31
C ILE A 27 13.53 -6.94 11.72
N ILE A 28 14.75 -7.48 11.78
CA ILE A 28 15.99 -6.72 11.84
C ILE A 28 16.69 -6.84 10.48
N ASP A 29 16.94 -5.71 9.84
CA ASP A 29 17.61 -5.63 8.53
C ASP A 29 18.96 -4.92 8.67
N ILE A 30 20.05 -5.64 8.38
CA ILE A 30 21.44 -5.18 8.40
C ILE A 30 21.84 -4.79 6.97
N GLY A 31 21.56 -3.54 6.63
CA GLY A 31 21.89 -2.94 5.34
C GLY A 31 23.28 -2.31 5.28
N SER A 32 23.75 -2.02 4.05
CA SER A 32 25.02 -1.29 3.82
C SER A 32 25.04 0.08 4.49
N ASN A 33 23.91 0.79 4.58
CA ASN A 33 23.89 2.13 5.13
C ASN A 33 23.34 2.19 6.57
N SER A 34 22.44 1.30 6.94
CA SER A 34 21.71 1.35 8.21
C SER A 34 21.30 -0.03 8.69
N VAL A 35 21.21 -0.19 10.00
CA VAL A 35 20.53 -1.32 10.64
C VAL A 35 19.15 -0.86 11.11
N ARG A 36 18.12 -1.68 10.91
CA ARG A 36 16.74 -1.28 11.20
C ARG A 36 15.96 -2.39 11.87
N LEU A 37 15.20 -2.05 12.91
CA LEU A 37 14.18 -2.89 13.54
C LEU A 37 12.80 -2.40 13.13
N VAL A 38 11.94 -3.30 12.67
CA VAL A 38 10.49 -3.06 12.60
C VAL A 38 9.77 -4.22 13.27
N ALA A 39 8.90 -3.92 14.23
CA ALA A 39 7.97 -4.87 14.80
C ALA A 39 6.56 -4.59 14.27
N TYR A 40 5.84 -5.66 13.97
CA TYR A 40 4.48 -5.66 13.43
C TYR A 40 3.54 -6.35 14.42
N ASP A 41 2.25 -6.01 14.34
CA ASP A 41 1.20 -6.55 15.21
C ASP A 41 0.95 -8.05 15.03
N GLY A 42 1.30 -8.61 13.88
CA GLY A 42 1.26 -10.04 13.64
C GLY A 42 1.80 -10.43 12.28
N LEU A 43 1.86 -11.74 12.04
CA LEU A 43 2.14 -12.30 10.72
C LEU A 43 0.82 -12.46 9.94
N THR A 44 0.29 -11.35 9.42
CA THR A 44 -0.98 -11.30 8.69
C THR A 44 -0.78 -10.84 7.24
N ARG A 45 -1.86 -10.80 6.45
CA ARG A 45 -1.79 -10.35 5.04
C ARG A 45 -1.36 -8.89 4.90
N ALA A 46 -1.71 -8.04 5.86
CA ALA A 46 -1.44 -6.61 5.82
C ALA A 46 -1.07 -6.10 7.22
N PRO A 47 0.12 -6.47 7.72
CA PRO A 47 0.49 -6.26 9.11
C PRO A 47 0.77 -4.77 9.41
N THR A 48 0.34 -4.31 10.58
CA THR A 48 0.54 -2.92 11.00
C THR A 48 1.84 -2.78 11.82
N PRO A 49 2.75 -1.86 11.46
CA PRO A 49 3.95 -1.61 12.27
C PRO A 49 3.57 -1.09 13.67
N LEU A 50 3.98 -1.83 14.70
CA LEU A 50 3.91 -1.41 16.10
C LEU A 50 5.08 -0.49 16.48
N TYR A 51 6.26 -0.79 15.95
CA TYR A 51 7.50 -0.09 16.30
C TYR A 51 8.47 -0.07 15.13
N ASN A 52 9.23 1.03 15.00
CA ASN A 52 10.15 1.22 13.90
C ASN A 52 11.35 2.08 14.34
N GLU A 53 12.54 1.47 14.41
CA GLU A 53 13.77 2.16 14.77
C GLU A 53 14.85 1.91 13.70
N LYS A 54 15.57 2.97 13.33
CA LYS A 54 16.63 2.93 12.31
C LYS A 54 17.89 3.60 12.86
N VAL A 55 19.02 2.91 12.74
CA VAL A 55 20.34 3.40 13.13
C VAL A 55 21.25 3.50 11.90
N LEU A 56 21.91 4.64 11.71
CA LEU A 56 22.86 4.86 10.62
C LEU A 56 24.25 4.36 11.02
N CYS A 57 24.66 3.22 10.48
CA CYS A 57 25.95 2.59 10.79
C CYS A 57 26.98 2.77 9.68
N GLY A 58 26.54 2.83 8.41
CA GLY A 58 27.44 3.01 7.26
C GLY A 58 28.37 1.83 6.98
N LEU A 59 27.94 0.59 7.26
CA LEU A 59 28.74 -0.65 7.10
C LEU A 59 29.36 -0.82 5.70
N GLY A 60 28.64 -0.43 4.65
CA GLY A 60 29.08 -0.59 3.26
C GLY A 60 29.94 0.55 2.71
N ARG A 61 30.22 1.60 3.51
CA ARG A 61 31.07 2.70 3.05
C ARG A 61 32.48 2.18 2.79
N ASN A 62 33.01 2.47 1.60
CA ASN A 62 34.34 2.06 1.14
C ASN A 62 34.56 0.54 1.04
N VAL A 63 33.56 -0.33 1.27
CA VAL A 63 33.77 -1.79 1.20
C VAL A 63 34.21 -2.24 -0.19
N LEU A 64 33.68 -1.63 -1.25
CA LEU A 64 34.08 -1.97 -2.64
C LEU A 64 35.51 -1.55 -2.98
N THR A 65 36.09 -0.61 -2.23
CA THR A 65 37.46 -0.12 -2.46
C THR A 65 38.47 -0.73 -1.49
N THR A 66 38.08 -1.01 -0.24
CA THR A 66 38.96 -1.55 0.81
C THR A 66 38.82 -3.06 1.01
N GLY A 67 37.72 -3.66 0.58
CA GLY A 67 37.36 -5.05 0.84
C GLY A 67 36.97 -5.35 2.29
N ARG A 68 36.83 -4.35 3.18
CA ARG A 68 36.64 -4.56 4.62
C ARG A 68 35.60 -3.61 5.24
N LEU A 69 34.84 -4.12 6.21
CA LEU A 69 33.97 -3.32 7.09
C LEU A 69 34.83 -2.48 8.05
N ASN A 70 34.46 -1.21 8.22
CA ASN A 70 35.10 -0.30 9.17
C ASN A 70 34.74 -0.65 10.64
N GLU A 71 35.72 -0.61 11.54
CA GLU A 71 35.56 -0.99 12.96
C GLU A 71 34.55 -0.13 13.74
N GLU A 72 34.51 1.19 13.48
CA GLU A 72 33.51 2.09 14.09
C GLU A 72 32.10 1.78 13.59
N ALA A 73 31.96 1.43 12.31
CA ALA A 73 30.67 1.02 11.73
C ALA A 73 30.19 -0.31 12.34
N VAL A 74 31.10 -1.28 12.51
CA VAL A 74 30.84 -2.55 13.18
C VAL A 74 30.41 -2.34 14.63
N THR A 75 31.16 -1.56 15.40
CA THR A 75 30.86 -1.27 16.81
C THR A 75 29.46 -0.66 16.98
N ARG A 76 29.11 0.32 16.13
CA ARG A 76 27.77 0.93 16.13
C ARG A 76 26.67 -0.06 15.75
N ALA A 77 26.91 -0.93 14.78
CA ALA A 77 25.94 -1.95 14.37
C ALA A 77 25.68 -2.96 15.50
N LEU A 78 26.73 -3.47 16.15
CA LEU A 78 26.60 -4.41 17.27
C LEU A 78 25.83 -3.79 18.46
N ALA A 79 26.12 -2.54 18.80
CA ALA A 79 25.38 -1.82 19.83
C ALA A 79 23.88 -1.65 19.48
N ALA A 80 23.57 -1.35 18.21
CA ALA A 80 22.19 -1.27 17.73
C ALA A 80 21.47 -2.62 17.81
N LEU A 81 22.13 -3.72 17.45
CA LEU A 81 21.56 -5.07 17.50
C LEU A 81 21.26 -5.52 18.94
N ALA A 82 22.17 -5.27 19.88
CA ALA A 82 21.94 -5.54 21.29
C ALA A 82 20.75 -4.74 21.85
N ARG A 83 20.63 -3.47 21.44
CA ARG A 83 19.45 -2.65 21.76
C ARG A 83 18.17 -3.23 21.17
N PHE A 84 18.19 -3.66 19.91
CA PHE A 84 17.01 -4.22 19.23
C PHE A 84 16.52 -5.51 19.88
N ARG A 85 17.42 -6.35 20.39
CA ARG A 85 17.06 -7.53 21.19
C ARG A 85 16.22 -7.14 22.41
N VAL A 86 16.68 -6.20 23.22
CA VAL A 86 15.95 -5.72 24.41
C VAL A 86 14.58 -5.15 24.04
N LEU A 87 14.49 -4.42 22.92
CA LEU A 87 13.21 -3.90 22.43
C LEU A 87 12.25 -5.02 21.99
N CYS A 88 12.73 -6.05 21.30
CA CYS A 88 11.91 -7.20 20.90
C CYS A 88 11.39 -7.96 22.12
N GLU A 89 12.24 -8.18 23.15
CA GLU A 89 11.86 -8.79 24.43
C GLU A 89 10.80 -7.94 25.15
N THR A 90 10.99 -6.62 25.19
CA THR A 90 10.04 -5.67 25.81
C THR A 90 8.67 -5.70 25.13
N MET A 91 8.64 -5.76 23.80
CA MET A 91 7.41 -5.85 23.00
C MET A 91 6.79 -7.25 23.00
N ARG A 92 7.43 -8.25 23.63
CA ARG A 92 7.02 -9.66 23.65
C ARG A 92 6.82 -10.22 22.23
N VAL A 93 7.73 -9.84 21.33
CA VAL A 93 7.77 -10.35 19.96
C VAL A 93 7.93 -11.87 20.00
N GLY A 94 7.06 -12.60 19.30
CA GLY A 94 7.10 -14.05 19.23
C GLY A 94 8.16 -14.58 18.29
N GLN A 95 8.37 -13.89 17.17
CA GLN A 95 9.33 -14.30 16.16
C GLN A 95 10.13 -13.09 15.66
N VAL A 96 11.45 -13.23 15.62
CA VAL A 96 12.37 -12.22 15.12
C VAL A 96 13.12 -12.80 13.94
N PHE A 97 13.01 -12.17 12.77
CA PHE A 97 13.81 -12.49 11.60
C PHE A 97 14.95 -11.50 11.47
N VAL A 98 16.17 -11.98 11.23
CA VAL A 98 17.34 -11.11 11.03
C VAL A 98 17.97 -11.36 9.67
N LEU A 99 18.12 -10.29 8.89
CA LEU A 99 18.64 -10.31 7.53
C LEU A 99 19.95 -9.51 7.47
N ALA A 100 20.90 -9.96 6.67
CA ALA A 100 22.08 -9.19 6.28
C ALA A 100 22.25 -9.18 4.75
N THR A 101 22.75 -8.07 4.22
CA THR A 101 22.85 -7.81 2.77
C THR A 101 24.30 -7.66 2.30
N ALA A 102 24.48 -7.12 1.08
CA ALA A 102 25.75 -6.94 0.38
C ALA A 102 26.97 -6.55 1.24
N ALA A 103 26.84 -5.60 2.16
CA ALA A 103 28.00 -5.13 2.92
C ALA A 103 28.67 -6.23 3.77
N ALA A 104 27.86 -7.08 4.42
CA ALA A 104 28.40 -8.18 5.22
C ALA A 104 28.90 -9.35 4.36
N ARG A 105 28.31 -9.53 3.17
CA ARG A 105 28.67 -10.59 2.23
C ARG A 105 30.00 -10.32 1.52
N ASP A 106 30.20 -9.08 1.09
CA ASP A 106 31.30 -8.72 0.19
C ASP A 106 32.58 -8.33 0.94
N ALA A 107 32.53 -8.20 2.26
CA ALA A 107 33.67 -7.83 3.10
C ALA A 107 34.45 -9.05 3.62
N GLU A 108 35.78 -8.96 3.61
CA GLU A 108 36.70 -9.99 4.11
C GLU A 108 36.46 -10.32 5.59
N ASN A 109 36.20 -9.31 6.43
CA ASN A 109 35.85 -9.46 7.85
C ASN A 109 34.34 -9.64 8.09
N GLY A 110 33.54 -9.87 7.05
CA GLY A 110 32.11 -10.13 7.12
C GLY A 110 31.73 -11.32 8.01
N PRO A 111 32.38 -12.51 7.87
CA PRO A 111 32.06 -13.67 8.70
C PRO A 111 32.25 -13.44 10.20
N ASP A 112 33.27 -12.67 10.58
CA ASP A 112 33.56 -12.35 11.99
C ASP A 112 32.51 -11.38 12.54
N PHE A 113 32.11 -10.40 11.74
CA PHE A 113 31.02 -9.49 12.06
C PHE A 113 29.70 -10.23 12.26
N LEU A 114 29.34 -11.17 11.37
CA LEU A 114 28.09 -11.92 11.47
C LEU A 114 28.00 -12.73 12.76
N ARG A 115 29.07 -13.44 13.16
CA ARG A 115 29.10 -14.17 14.44
C ARG A 115 28.91 -13.25 15.64
N ALA A 116 29.54 -12.08 15.64
CA ALA A 116 29.37 -11.09 16.70
C ALA A 116 27.94 -10.49 16.70
N ALA A 117 27.36 -10.29 15.51
CA ALA A 117 26.03 -9.76 15.33
C ALA A 117 24.95 -10.73 15.82
N GLU A 118 25.08 -12.04 15.52
CA GLU A 118 24.20 -13.11 16.04
C GLU A 118 24.22 -13.15 17.57
N ALA A 119 25.40 -13.04 18.18
CA ALA A 119 25.52 -12.98 19.63
C ALA A 119 24.84 -11.72 20.21
N ALA A 120 24.95 -10.57 19.53
CA ALA A 120 24.36 -9.31 19.97
C ALA A 120 22.82 -9.31 19.89
N CYS A 121 22.24 -9.76 18.77
CA CYS A 121 20.78 -9.81 18.61
C CYS A 121 20.14 -11.06 19.24
N GLY A 122 20.93 -12.11 19.52
CA GLY A 122 20.45 -13.38 20.06
C GLY A 122 19.63 -14.20 19.05
N GLN A 123 19.86 -14.00 17.75
CA GLN A 123 19.13 -14.64 16.66
C GLN A 123 20.10 -15.02 15.54
N GLU A 124 19.80 -16.07 14.79
CA GLU A 124 20.53 -16.43 13.58
C GLU A 124 20.34 -15.34 12.50
N ILE A 125 21.41 -15.03 11.76
CA ILE A 125 21.37 -14.03 10.70
C ILE A 125 21.33 -14.71 9.34
N GLN A 126 20.25 -14.48 8.60
CA GLN A 126 20.17 -14.89 7.21
C GLN A 126 20.95 -13.92 6.32
N LEU A 127 22.16 -14.32 5.90
CA LEU A 127 22.93 -13.60 4.89
C LEU A 127 22.32 -13.82 3.50
N LEU A 128 21.78 -12.76 2.91
CA LEU A 128 21.11 -12.81 1.62
C LEU A 128 22.11 -12.78 0.46
N SER A 129 21.85 -13.60 -0.55
CA SER A 129 22.46 -13.44 -1.87
C SER A 129 21.74 -12.31 -2.64
N GLY A 130 22.41 -11.68 -3.61
CA GLY A 130 21.77 -10.65 -4.44
C GLY A 130 20.50 -11.16 -5.16
N ARG A 131 20.52 -12.42 -5.63
CA ARG A 131 19.32 -13.08 -6.19
C ARG A 131 18.18 -13.15 -5.18
N ARG A 132 18.50 -13.51 -3.93
CA ARG A 132 17.51 -13.62 -2.86
C ARG A 132 16.96 -12.26 -2.43
N GLU A 133 17.80 -11.23 -2.37
CA GLU A 133 17.36 -9.84 -2.16
C GLU A 133 16.37 -9.44 -3.26
N ALA A 134 16.70 -9.71 -4.51
CA ALA A 134 15.85 -9.42 -5.67
C ALA A 134 14.48 -10.12 -5.58
N GLU A 135 14.47 -11.42 -5.26
CA GLU A 135 13.24 -12.21 -5.05
C GLU A 135 12.38 -11.63 -3.92
N LEU A 136 12.98 -11.31 -2.78
CA LEU A 136 12.27 -10.73 -1.64
C LEU A 136 11.73 -9.33 -1.96
N SER A 137 12.48 -8.48 -2.66
CA SER A 137 11.98 -7.16 -3.09
C SER A 137 10.81 -7.28 -4.06
N ALA A 138 10.85 -8.26 -4.97
CA ALA A 138 9.71 -8.57 -5.83
C ALA A 138 8.50 -9.05 -5.03
N LEU A 139 8.69 -9.95 -4.05
CA LEU A 139 7.63 -10.37 -3.14
C LEU A 139 7.08 -9.21 -2.29
N GLY A 140 7.91 -8.24 -1.93
CA GLY A 140 7.47 -7.01 -1.25
C GLY A 140 6.54 -6.17 -2.12
N VAL A 141 6.77 -6.12 -3.44
CA VAL A 141 5.85 -5.49 -4.39
C VAL A 141 4.58 -6.33 -4.57
N VAL A 142 4.69 -7.67 -4.69
CA VAL A 142 3.53 -8.58 -4.74
C VAL A 142 2.65 -8.45 -3.50
N SER A 143 3.25 -8.30 -2.33
CA SER A 143 2.49 -8.13 -1.09
C SER A 143 1.83 -6.75 -1.01
N GLY A 144 2.47 -5.71 -1.54
CA GLY A 144 2.02 -4.33 -1.44
C GLY A 144 1.09 -3.84 -2.55
N PHE A 145 1.12 -4.42 -3.75
CA PHE A 145 0.32 -3.96 -4.90
C PHE A 145 -0.75 -4.97 -5.29
N HIS A 146 -1.88 -4.48 -5.81
CA HIS A 146 -2.91 -5.35 -6.36
C HIS A 146 -2.53 -5.78 -7.78
N ALA A 147 -2.40 -7.08 -8.00
CA ALA A 147 -2.07 -7.70 -9.29
C ALA A 147 -0.92 -6.99 -10.06
N PRO A 148 0.27 -6.82 -9.45
CA PRO A 148 1.33 -6.04 -10.07
C PRO A 148 1.78 -6.63 -11.40
N ASN A 149 2.07 -5.77 -12.37
CA ASN A 149 2.45 -6.18 -13.71
C ASN A 149 3.55 -5.26 -14.25
N GLY A 150 4.80 -5.65 -14.07
CA GLY A 150 5.92 -4.80 -14.46
C GLY A 150 7.28 -5.34 -14.06
N VAL A 151 8.21 -4.42 -13.82
CA VAL A 151 9.55 -4.74 -13.31
C VAL A 151 9.76 -4.00 -12.01
N VAL A 152 10.21 -4.73 -11.00
CA VAL A 152 10.64 -4.21 -9.71
C VAL A 152 12.10 -3.83 -9.80
N GLY A 153 12.42 -2.60 -9.43
CA GLY A 153 13.78 -2.19 -9.16
C GLY A 153 13.96 -1.92 -7.67
N ASP A 154 14.99 -2.47 -7.04
CA ASP A 154 15.37 -2.10 -5.67
C ASP A 154 16.75 -1.47 -5.66
N MET A 155 16.81 -0.16 -5.39
CA MET A 155 18.07 0.55 -5.32
C MET A 155 18.51 0.73 -3.87
N GLY A 156 19.44 -0.15 -3.47
CA GLY A 156 20.12 -0.11 -2.19
C GLY A 156 21.32 0.84 -2.16
N GLY A 157 22.15 0.67 -1.13
CA GLY A 157 23.45 1.34 -1.03
C GLY A 157 24.52 0.68 -1.91
N GLY A 158 24.59 -0.65 -1.88
CA GLY A 158 25.61 -1.43 -2.60
C GLY A 158 25.20 -1.89 -4.00
N SER A 159 23.92 -2.19 -4.21
CA SER A 159 23.43 -2.80 -5.45
C SER A 159 22.11 -2.22 -5.94
N LEU A 160 21.78 -2.58 -7.18
CA LEU A 160 20.48 -2.47 -7.81
C LEU A 160 20.03 -3.86 -8.26
N GLU A 161 18.84 -4.25 -7.84
CA GLU A 161 18.16 -5.45 -8.30
C GLU A 161 17.08 -5.08 -9.32
N LEU A 162 16.93 -5.85 -10.40
CA LEU A 162 15.82 -5.74 -11.36
C LEU A 162 15.13 -7.09 -11.56
N VAL A 163 13.82 -7.17 -11.36
CA VAL A 163 13.04 -8.43 -11.40
C VAL A 163 11.69 -8.23 -12.07
N ASP A 164 11.32 -9.09 -13.02
CA ASP A 164 9.97 -9.10 -13.61
C ASP A 164 8.93 -9.62 -12.62
N VAL A 165 7.75 -8.99 -12.59
CA VAL A 165 6.60 -9.42 -11.77
C VAL A 165 5.31 -9.42 -12.58
N ARG A 166 4.52 -10.51 -12.46
CA ARG A 166 3.19 -10.65 -13.04
C ARG A 166 2.23 -11.32 -12.06
N GLY A 167 1.35 -10.54 -11.46
CA GLY A 167 0.47 -11.00 -10.39
C GLY A 167 1.30 -11.51 -9.22
N THR A 168 1.22 -12.82 -8.95
CA THR A 168 1.99 -13.51 -7.91
C THR A 168 3.27 -14.16 -8.44
N VAL A 169 3.52 -14.13 -9.75
CA VAL A 169 4.69 -14.75 -10.38
C VAL A 169 5.86 -13.79 -10.38
N VAL A 170 6.97 -14.22 -9.80
CA VAL A 170 8.25 -13.52 -9.79
C VAL A 170 9.19 -14.17 -10.80
N GLY A 171 9.74 -13.36 -11.71
CA GLY A 171 10.69 -13.80 -12.73
C GLY A 171 12.14 -13.91 -12.24
N GLN A 172 13.07 -14.12 -13.16
CA GLN A 172 14.49 -14.11 -12.82
C GLN A 172 15.00 -12.67 -12.65
N GLY A 173 15.65 -12.43 -11.51
CA GLY A 173 16.29 -11.15 -11.19
C GLY A 173 17.73 -11.04 -11.67
N VAL A 174 18.18 -9.81 -11.89
CA VAL A 174 19.61 -9.46 -12.03
C VAL A 174 20.02 -8.49 -10.93
N THR A 175 21.26 -8.64 -10.46
CA THR A 175 21.89 -7.74 -9.49
C THR A 175 23.07 -7.03 -10.16
N MET A 176 23.17 -5.72 -9.96
CA MET A 176 24.24 -4.89 -10.50
C MET A 176 24.82 -3.98 -9.41
N PRO A 177 26.11 -3.61 -9.45
CA PRO A 177 26.74 -2.72 -8.49
C PRO A 177 26.38 -1.24 -8.78
N LEU A 178 25.08 -0.95 -8.90
CA LEU A 178 24.54 0.38 -9.18
C LEU A 178 23.82 0.99 -7.98
N GLY A 179 24.04 0.47 -6.76
CA GLY A 179 23.54 1.10 -5.55
C GLY A 179 24.14 2.49 -5.35
N GLY A 180 23.47 3.38 -4.61
CA GLY A 180 23.86 4.79 -4.53
C GLY A 180 25.29 5.02 -4.01
N LEU A 181 25.73 4.26 -3.00
CA LEU A 181 27.09 4.34 -2.45
C LEU A 181 28.09 3.69 -3.41
N ALA A 182 27.76 2.52 -3.94
CA ALA A 182 28.61 1.80 -4.89
C ALA A 182 28.88 2.63 -6.16
N LEU A 183 27.86 3.27 -6.71
CA LEU A 183 27.98 4.08 -7.92
C LEU A 183 28.75 5.37 -7.65
N GLN A 184 28.60 5.96 -6.47
CA GLN A 184 29.41 7.10 -6.04
C GLN A 184 30.90 6.72 -5.97
N ASP A 185 31.22 5.58 -5.35
CA ASP A 185 32.59 5.07 -5.22
C ASP A 185 33.19 4.71 -6.59
N LEU A 186 32.49 3.90 -7.40
CA LEU A 186 32.95 3.46 -8.74
C LEU A 186 33.14 4.62 -9.72
N SER A 187 32.35 5.68 -9.59
CA SER A 187 32.47 6.88 -10.43
C SER A 187 33.51 7.88 -9.92
N GLY A 188 34.07 7.67 -8.72
CA GLY A 188 34.96 8.62 -8.06
C GLY A 188 34.28 9.97 -7.82
N GLY A 189 32.99 9.96 -7.48
CA GLY A 189 32.20 11.18 -7.24
C GLY A 189 31.72 11.91 -8.51
N SER A 190 31.99 11.40 -9.71
CA SER A 190 31.66 12.09 -10.96
C SER A 190 30.36 11.58 -11.58
N LEU A 191 29.31 12.41 -11.61
CA LEU A 191 28.03 12.06 -12.25
C LEU A 191 28.18 11.68 -13.72
N LYS A 192 29.05 12.36 -14.48
CA LYS A 192 29.32 12.01 -15.88
C LYS A 192 29.93 10.61 -16.04
N LYS A 193 30.77 10.17 -15.11
CA LYS A 193 31.30 8.79 -15.09
C LYS A 193 30.21 7.82 -14.64
N ALA A 194 29.41 8.18 -13.63
CA ALA A 194 28.28 7.40 -13.16
C ALA A 194 27.30 7.08 -14.30
N SER A 195 26.87 8.07 -15.10
CA SER A 195 25.96 7.82 -16.24
C SER A 195 26.55 6.87 -17.28
N LYS A 196 27.88 6.90 -17.51
CA LYS A 196 28.53 5.93 -18.41
C LYS A 196 28.49 4.50 -17.85
N ILE A 197 28.77 4.35 -16.56
CA ILE A 197 28.73 3.07 -15.85
C ILE A 197 27.30 2.51 -15.89
N VAL A 198 26.30 3.33 -15.54
CA VAL A 198 24.88 2.94 -15.58
C VAL A 198 24.50 2.46 -16.98
N ARG A 199 24.82 3.20 -18.05
CA ARG A 199 24.53 2.78 -19.43
C ARG A 199 25.19 1.46 -19.83
N GLU A 200 26.36 1.14 -19.30
CA GLU A 200 26.99 -0.16 -19.56
C GLU A 200 26.23 -1.30 -18.88
N TYR A 201 25.88 -1.14 -17.61
CA TYR A 201 25.14 -2.15 -16.87
C TYR A 201 23.69 -2.30 -17.36
N MET A 202 23.01 -1.22 -17.73
CA MET A 202 21.66 -1.28 -18.31
C MET A 202 21.63 -2.03 -19.64
N ARG A 203 22.69 -1.97 -20.45
CA ARG A 203 22.82 -2.84 -21.64
C ARG A 203 22.88 -4.33 -21.28
N LYS A 204 23.50 -4.68 -20.15
CA LYS A 204 23.55 -6.08 -19.66
C LYS A 204 22.20 -6.52 -19.07
N ALA A 205 21.41 -5.60 -18.53
CA ALA A 205 20.05 -5.83 -18.03
C ALA A 205 18.95 -5.66 -19.10
N ALA A 206 19.31 -5.63 -20.39
CA ALA A 206 18.35 -5.48 -21.49
C ALA A 206 17.17 -6.47 -21.43
N PRO A 207 17.35 -7.77 -21.10
CA PRO A 207 16.22 -8.69 -21.01
C PRO A 207 15.13 -8.26 -20.02
N GLN A 208 15.51 -7.72 -18.85
CA GLN A 208 14.57 -7.21 -17.86
C GLN A 208 13.94 -5.89 -18.32
N LEU A 209 14.71 -5.01 -18.95
CA LEU A 209 14.19 -3.72 -19.42
C LEU A 209 13.28 -3.87 -20.63
N GLU A 210 13.46 -4.90 -21.46
CA GLU A 210 12.55 -5.24 -22.55
C GLU A 210 11.17 -5.65 -22.03
N THR A 211 11.11 -6.42 -20.94
CA THR A 211 9.83 -6.81 -20.34
C THR A 211 9.13 -5.64 -19.63
N LEU A 212 9.81 -4.54 -19.33
CA LEU A 212 9.22 -3.34 -18.71
C LEU A 212 8.37 -2.50 -19.67
N ARG A 213 8.57 -2.62 -21.00
CA ARG A 213 7.95 -1.73 -21.99
C ARG A 213 6.42 -1.68 -21.86
N GLY A 214 5.88 -0.48 -21.66
CA GLY A 214 4.43 -0.25 -21.51
C GLY A 214 3.80 -0.82 -20.24
N ARG A 215 4.62 -1.30 -19.29
CA ARG A 215 4.22 -1.82 -17.98
C ARG A 215 4.71 -0.89 -16.86
N THR A 216 4.40 -1.21 -15.62
CA THR A 216 4.76 -0.37 -14.47
C THR A 216 6.22 -0.64 -14.05
N PHE A 217 6.98 0.42 -13.78
CA PHE A 217 8.24 0.27 -13.06
C PHE A 217 7.98 0.48 -11.57
N TYR A 218 8.21 -0.55 -10.75
CA TYR A 218 8.05 -0.45 -9.30
C TYR A 218 9.38 -0.06 -8.66
N ALA A 219 9.50 1.20 -8.26
CA ALA A 219 10.70 1.76 -7.66
C ALA A 219 10.72 1.52 -6.14
N VAL A 220 11.62 0.64 -5.70
CA VAL A 220 11.89 0.30 -4.30
C VAL A 220 13.24 0.95 -3.89
N GLY A 221 13.36 1.30 -2.62
CA GLY A 221 14.63 1.77 -2.05
C GLY A 221 14.54 3.14 -1.37
N GLY A 222 15.53 3.45 -0.56
CA GLY A 222 15.55 4.70 0.22
C GLY A 222 15.76 5.95 -0.64
N THR A 223 16.55 5.84 -1.70
CA THR A 223 16.91 6.97 -2.57
C THR A 223 15.74 7.37 -3.46
N TRP A 224 15.09 6.42 -4.14
CA TRP A 224 13.93 6.72 -4.98
C TRP A 224 12.72 7.23 -4.21
N ARG A 225 12.48 6.72 -2.99
CA ARG A 225 11.46 7.31 -2.10
C ARG A 225 11.76 8.75 -1.69
N ALA A 226 13.03 9.11 -1.59
CA ALA A 226 13.42 10.48 -1.28
C ALA A 226 13.22 11.40 -2.50
N ILE A 227 13.57 10.95 -3.71
CA ILE A 227 13.26 11.66 -4.96
C ILE A 227 11.75 11.87 -5.11
N ALA A 228 10.95 10.82 -4.94
CA ALA A 228 9.50 10.90 -5.01
C ALA A 228 8.90 11.87 -3.97
N ARG A 229 9.48 11.97 -2.78
CA ARG A 229 9.05 12.95 -1.76
C ARG A 229 9.29 14.39 -2.23
N LEU A 230 10.45 14.67 -2.82
CA LEU A 230 10.73 15.98 -3.38
C LEU A 230 9.81 16.29 -4.57
N HIS A 231 9.51 15.29 -5.39
CA HIS A 231 8.57 15.42 -6.50
C HIS A 231 7.16 15.78 -5.98
N GLN A 232 6.64 15.04 -4.98
CA GLN A 232 5.37 15.35 -4.33
C GLN A 232 5.32 16.78 -3.78
N ALA A 233 6.38 17.23 -3.11
CA ALA A 233 6.49 18.59 -2.59
C ALA A 233 6.48 19.64 -3.71
N ALA A 234 7.30 19.44 -4.74
CA ALA A 234 7.41 20.35 -5.89
C ALA A 234 6.09 20.45 -6.70
N ARG A 235 5.25 19.42 -6.66
CA ARG A 235 3.94 19.38 -7.31
C ARG A 235 2.78 19.76 -6.39
N GLY A 236 3.02 20.05 -5.11
CA GLY A 236 1.96 20.30 -4.13
C GLY A 236 0.98 19.12 -4.02
N TYR A 237 1.49 17.89 -4.13
CA TYR A 237 0.68 16.70 -4.25
C TYR A 237 -0.06 16.40 -2.92
N PRO A 238 -1.40 16.22 -2.93
CA PRO A 238 -2.22 16.28 -1.71
C PRO A 238 -2.25 14.99 -0.89
N VAL A 239 -1.78 13.87 -1.43
CA VAL A 239 -1.73 12.58 -0.72
C VAL A 239 -0.29 12.31 -0.32
N HIS A 240 0.05 12.63 0.92
CA HIS A 240 1.41 12.51 1.49
C HIS A 240 1.80 11.08 1.89
N VAL A 241 1.16 10.07 1.29
CA VAL A 241 1.54 8.66 1.41
C VAL A 241 2.52 8.33 0.28
N MET A 242 3.57 7.57 0.59
CA MET A 242 4.60 7.23 -0.39
C MET A 242 4.27 5.97 -1.18
N HIS A 243 3.65 4.98 -0.54
CA HIS A 243 3.30 3.71 -1.18
C HIS A 243 2.19 3.90 -2.21
N GLY A 244 2.41 3.45 -3.44
CA GLY A 244 1.43 3.57 -4.51
C GLY A 244 1.41 4.94 -5.18
N TYR A 245 2.35 5.84 -4.84
CA TYR A 245 2.55 7.06 -5.59
C TYR A 245 3.06 6.74 -6.99
N ALA A 246 2.30 7.12 -8.02
CA ALA A 246 2.64 6.84 -9.41
C ALA A 246 2.84 8.13 -10.20
N VAL A 247 3.88 8.16 -11.03
CA VAL A 247 4.28 9.32 -11.84
C VAL A 247 4.36 8.92 -13.30
N GLU A 248 3.91 9.82 -14.18
CA GLU A 248 4.09 9.67 -15.61
C GLU A 248 5.59 9.76 -15.97
N PRO A 249 6.12 8.89 -16.84
CA PRO A 249 7.55 8.88 -17.15
C PRO A 249 8.10 10.21 -17.67
N SER A 250 7.30 10.98 -18.41
CA SER A 250 7.68 12.29 -18.96
C SER A 250 7.87 13.35 -17.86
N ASP A 251 6.96 13.38 -16.88
CA ASP A 251 7.04 14.24 -15.70
C ASP A 251 8.19 13.82 -14.79
N GLU A 252 8.35 12.52 -14.54
CA GLU A 252 9.45 11.99 -13.74
C GLU A 252 10.81 12.36 -14.36
N LEU A 253 11.01 12.13 -15.67
CA LEU A 253 12.26 12.50 -16.37
C LEU A 253 12.59 13.99 -16.24
N SER A 254 11.58 14.86 -16.35
CA SER A 254 11.75 16.30 -16.24
C SER A 254 12.22 16.68 -14.82
N PHE A 255 11.68 16.01 -13.80
CA PHE A 255 12.07 16.23 -12.42
C PHE A 255 13.46 15.67 -12.08
N LEU A 256 13.81 14.49 -12.61
CA LEU A 256 15.14 13.90 -12.40
C LEU A 256 16.26 14.80 -12.91
N GLN A 257 16.05 15.50 -14.04
CA GLN A 257 17.00 16.49 -14.55
C GLN A 257 17.22 17.64 -13.57
N VAL A 258 16.18 18.11 -12.88
CA VAL A 258 16.29 19.14 -11.83
C VAL A 258 17.12 18.61 -10.66
N VAL A 259 16.88 17.38 -10.22
CA VAL A 259 17.64 16.73 -9.13
C VAL A 259 19.12 16.55 -9.46
N GLU A 260 19.45 16.31 -10.74
CA GLU A 260 20.84 16.15 -11.20
C GLU A 260 21.60 17.47 -11.33
N GLN A 261 20.91 18.56 -11.70
CA GLN A 261 21.54 19.83 -12.09
C GLN A 261 21.51 20.90 -11.00
N THR A 262 20.62 20.75 -10.01
CA THR A 262 20.42 21.75 -8.95
C THR A 262 21.16 21.33 -7.69
N ASP A 263 21.66 22.30 -6.92
CA ASP A 263 22.05 22.03 -5.54
C ASP A 263 20.82 21.52 -4.79
N VAL A 264 20.92 20.29 -4.27
CA VAL A 264 19.86 19.61 -3.53
C VAL A 264 19.36 20.48 -2.38
N ALA A 265 20.21 21.32 -1.77
CA ALA A 265 19.83 22.23 -0.70
C ALA A 265 18.80 23.30 -1.10
N LEU A 266 18.61 23.56 -2.39
CA LEU A 266 17.63 24.51 -2.91
C LEU A 266 16.26 23.88 -3.19
N LEU A 267 16.14 22.55 -3.07
CA LEU A 267 14.88 21.85 -3.35
C LEU A 267 13.91 21.99 -2.17
N GLN A 268 12.63 22.19 -2.49
CA GLN A 268 11.56 22.24 -1.49
C GLN A 268 11.50 20.92 -0.71
N ASP A 269 11.27 21.01 0.61
CA ASP A 269 11.22 19.88 1.54
C ASP A 269 12.50 19.03 1.61
N VAL A 270 13.65 19.56 1.19
CA VAL A 270 14.95 18.88 1.35
C VAL A 270 15.28 18.58 2.81
N ASP A 271 14.75 19.36 3.76
CA ASP A 271 14.93 19.12 5.19
C ASP A 271 14.21 17.87 5.70
N ALA A 272 13.22 17.36 4.95
CA ALA A 272 12.66 16.04 5.20
C ALA A 272 13.60 14.89 4.78
N ILE A 273 14.67 15.19 4.03
CA ILE A 273 15.69 14.23 3.62
C ILE A 273 16.91 14.37 4.51
N SER A 274 17.29 13.27 5.16
CA SER A 274 18.50 13.19 5.98
C SER A 274 19.73 13.65 5.18
N GLU A 275 20.59 14.47 5.78
CA GLU A 275 21.81 15.01 5.15
C GLU A 275 22.67 13.93 4.49
N ALA A 276 22.84 12.78 5.16
CA ALA A 276 23.60 11.63 4.65
C ALA A 276 23.04 11.04 3.33
N ARG A 277 21.79 11.33 2.96
CA ARG A 277 21.13 10.86 1.73
C ARG A 277 21.26 11.87 0.59
N ARG A 278 21.37 13.17 0.89
CA ARG A 278 21.35 14.25 -0.11
C ARG A 278 22.39 14.02 -1.23
N PRO A 279 23.64 13.61 -0.95
CA PRO A 279 24.63 13.33 -2.00
C PRO A 279 24.26 12.15 -2.91
N LEU A 280 23.42 11.22 -2.45
CA LEU A 280 23.04 10.00 -3.18
C LEU A 280 21.88 10.22 -4.14
N LEU A 281 21.15 11.33 -4.03
CA LEU A 281 19.96 11.60 -4.84
C LEU A 281 20.31 11.70 -6.33
N ALA A 282 21.37 12.44 -6.67
CA ALA A 282 21.79 12.60 -8.06
C ALA A 282 22.19 11.25 -8.71
N TYR A 283 22.82 10.35 -7.95
CA TYR A 283 23.12 8.99 -8.44
C TYR A 283 21.85 8.15 -8.63
N GLY A 284 20.90 8.25 -7.70
CA GLY A 284 19.59 7.60 -7.84
C GLY A 284 18.81 8.12 -9.04
N ALA A 285 18.92 9.42 -9.32
CA ALA A 285 18.28 10.06 -10.46
C ALA A 285 18.85 9.54 -11.80
N VAL A 286 20.18 9.50 -11.93
CA VAL A 286 20.85 8.96 -13.13
C VAL A 286 20.45 7.51 -13.41
N VAL A 287 20.33 6.68 -12.37
CA VAL A 287 19.89 5.28 -12.53
C VAL A 287 18.44 5.22 -12.99
N LEU A 288 17.54 5.97 -12.36
CA LEU A 288 16.12 5.97 -12.68
C LEU A 288 15.86 6.54 -14.09
N GLU A 289 16.59 7.59 -14.47
CA GLU A 289 16.51 8.21 -15.80
C GLU A 289 16.83 7.19 -16.90
N GLU A 290 17.93 6.45 -16.76
CA GLU A 290 18.34 5.44 -17.75
C GLU A 290 17.36 4.26 -17.79
N ILE A 291 16.80 3.83 -16.64
CA ILE A 291 15.73 2.81 -16.60
C ILE A 291 14.51 3.27 -17.38
N ILE A 292 14.05 4.51 -17.16
CA ILE A 292 12.87 5.05 -17.84
C ILE A 292 13.14 5.16 -19.35
N ARG A 293 14.31 5.67 -19.76
CA ARG A 293 14.66 5.85 -21.18
C ARG A 293 14.73 4.54 -21.95
N VAL A 294 15.39 3.53 -21.39
CA VAL A 294 15.58 2.23 -22.03
C VAL A 294 14.32 1.38 -21.93
N GLY A 295 13.78 1.25 -20.72
CA GLY A 295 12.63 0.40 -20.40
C GLY A 295 11.30 0.93 -20.91
N ARG A 296 11.14 2.25 -21.06
CA ARG A 296 9.90 2.93 -21.48
C ARG A 296 8.65 2.38 -20.76
N PRO A 297 8.62 2.47 -19.42
CA PRO A 297 7.45 2.06 -18.64
C PRO A 297 6.24 2.93 -19.01
N ARG A 298 5.03 2.46 -18.68
CA ARG A 298 3.80 3.27 -18.71
C ARG A 298 3.79 4.29 -17.58
N GLU A 299 4.30 3.90 -16.42
CA GLU A 299 4.34 4.71 -15.20
C GLU A 299 5.45 4.21 -14.27
N VAL A 300 5.91 5.09 -13.38
CA VAL A 300 6.82 4.76 -12.28
C VAL A 300 6.02 4.79 -10.98
N ALA A 301 5.86 3.64 -10.33
CA ALA A 301 5.14 3.50 -9.07
C ALA A 301 6.12 3.28 -7.92
N ILE A 302 6.01 4.08 -6.86
CA ILE A 302 6.88 3.99 -5.70
C ILE A 302 6.35 2.95 -4.72
N SER A 303 7.23 2.02 -4.34
CA SER A 303 6.94 1.03 -3.31
C SER A 303 7.60 1.40 -1.99
N ALA A 304 6.79 1.52 -0.93
CA ALA A 304 7.31 1.55 0.44
C ALA A 304 7.72 0.16 0.95
N SER A 305 7.23 -0.90 0.30
CA SER A 305 7.52 -2.30 0.62
C SER A 305 8.74 -2.77 -0.18
N GLY A 306 9.59 -3.58 0.44
CA GLY A 306 10.75 -4.18 -0.21
C GLY A 306 11.10 -5.52 0.42
N VAL A 307 12.40 -5.80 0.57
CA VAL A 307 12.93 -7.07 1.11
C VAL A 307 12.22 -7.53 2.38
N ARG A 308 12.01 -6.64 3.35
CA ARG A 308 11.45 -6.98 4.67
C ARG A 308 9.99 -7.42 4.56
N GLU A 309 9.19 -6.62 3.86
CA GLU A 309 7.78 -6.94 3.64
C GLU A 309 7.61 -8.18 2.73
N GLY A 310 8.54 -8.41 1.81
CA GLY A 310 8.59 -9.64 1.01
C GLY A 310 8.93 -10.88 1.83
N LEU A 311 9.83 -10.76 2.82
CA LEU A 311 10.12 -11.86 3.75
C LEU A 311 8.87 -12.22 4.55
N LEU A 312 8.21 -11.24 5.19
CA LEU A 312 6.97 -11.52 5.93
C LEU A 312 5.92 -12.18 5.05
N PHE A 313 5.75 -11.66 3.83
CA PHE A 313 4.79 -12.22 2.89
C PHE A 313 5.09 -13.67 2.51
N GLU A 314 6.37 -14.04 2.39
CA GLU A 314 6.76 -15.42 2.11
C GLU A 314 6.43 -16.37 3.28
N GLN A 315 6.54 -15.89 4.52
CA GLN A 315 6.24 -16.69 5.71
C GLN A 315 4.75 -16.97 5.89
N LEU A 316 3.87 -16.27 5.18
CA LEU A 316 2.43 -16.51 5.20
C LEU A 316 2.09 -17.85 4.53
N ASP A 317 1.05 -18.50 5.02
CA ASP A 317 0.46 -19.64 4.32
C ASP A 317 -0.12 -19.22 2.95
N ARG A 318 -0.46 -20.21 2.13
CA ARG A 318 -0.94 -19.97 0.76
C ARG A 318 -2.25 -19.18 0.74
N ASP A 319 -3.19 -19.51 1.63
CA ASP A 319 -4.54 -18.94 1.61
C ASP A 319 -4.48 -17.49 2.07
N THR A 320 -3.70 -17.20 3.12
CA THR A 320 -3.46 -15.84 3.58
C THR A 320 -2.80 -15.00 2.49
N ARG A 321 -1.82 -15.52 1.73
CA ARG A 321 -1.19 -14.78 0.60
C ARG A 321 -2.17 -14.40 -0.51
N LEU A 322 -3.19 -15.22 -0.74
CA LEU A 322 -4.21 -15.00 -1.77
C LEU A 322 -5.28 -13.99 -1.37
N LEU A 323 -5.37 -13.63 -0.09
CA LEU A 323 -6.27 -12.57 0.37
C LEU A 323 -5.90 -11.24 -0.28
N ASP A 324 -6.94 -10.46 -0.60
CA ASP A 324 -6.76 -9.10 -1.05
C ASP A 324 -6.29 -8.21 0.12
N PRO A 325 -5.13 -7.56 0.03
CA PRO A 325 -4.59 -6.81 1.15
C PRO A 325 -5.44 -5.60 1.54
N LEU A 326 -6.08 -4.94 0.57
CA LEU A 326 -6.93 -3.78 0.87
C LEU A 326 -8.15 -4.24 1.67
N LEU A 327 -8.80 -5.32 1.23
CA LEU A 327 -9.99 -5.86 1.92
C LEU A 327 -9.62 -6.43 3.29
N ALA A 328 -8.47 -7.11 3.41
CA ALA A 328 -7.96 -7.59 4.69
C ALA A 328 -7.77 -6.44 5.69
N SER A 329 -7.03 -5.39 5.31
CA SER A 329 -6.85 -4.22 6.19
C SER A 329 -8.15 -3.46 6.45
N ALA A 330 -9.03 -3.32 5.45
CA ALA A 330 -10.32 -2.65 5.64
C ALA A 330 -11.20 -3.42 6.62
N SER A 331 -11.16 -4.76 6.58
CA SER A 331 -11.87 -5.64 7.52
C SER A 331 -11.31 -5.51 8.94
N GLU A 332 -9.99 -5.49 9.11
CA GLU A 332 -9.37 -5.25 10.42
C GLU A 332 -9.77 -3.88 10.98
N PHE A 333 -9.74 -2.83 10.17
CA PHE A 333 -10.21 -1.49 10.55
C PHE A 333 -11.69 -1.49 10.95
N ASN A 334 -12.52 -2.23 10.21
CA ASN A 334 -13.94 -2.39 10.50
C ASN A 334 -14.15 -3.04 11.87
N VAL A 335 -13.45 -4.15 12.16
CA VAL A 335 -13.48 -4.81 13.47
C VAL A 335 -13.04 -3.88 14.59
N LEU A 336 -11.99 -3.10 14.39
CA LEU A 336 -11.44 -2.21 15.42
C LEU A 336 -12.28 -0.96 15.69
N ARG A 337 -13.03 -0.46 14.70
CA ARG A 337 -13.60 0.90 14.77
C ARG A 337 -15.10 0.99 14.53
N ALA A 338 -15.73 0.09 13.78
CA ALA A 338 -17.14 0.19 13.46
C ALA A 338 -18.03 -0.09 14.68
N ARG A 339 -19.28 0.37 14.64
CA ARG A 339 -20.28 0.05 15.68
C ARG A 339 -20.69 -1.42 15.65
N SER A 340 -20.91 -1.97 14.46
CA SER A 340 -21.13 -3.39 14.21
C SER A 340 -20.31 -3.79 12.97
N PRO A 341 -19.26 -4.61 13.11
CA PRO A 341 -18.45 -5.04 11.97
C PRO A 341 -19.27 -5.80 10.91
N ARG A 342 -20.22 -6.63 11.34
CA ARG A 342 -21.14 -7.37 10.45
C ARG A 342 -21.96 -6.44 9.56
N HIS A 343 -22.25 -5.21 10.01
CA HIS A 343 -22.95 -4.24 9.17
C HIS A 343 -22.13 -3.85 7.92
N GLY A 344 -20.80 -3.75 8.04
CA GLY A 344 -19.91 -3.51 6.90
C GLY A 344 -19.99 -4.62 5.85
N GLU A 345 -20.11 -5.87 6.29
CA GLU A 345 -20.28 -7.05 5.43
C GLU A 345 -21.66 -7.07 4.77
N GLU A 346 -22.72 -6.73 5.50
CA GLU A 346 -24.07 -6.59 4.93
C GLU A 346 -24.13 -5.49 3.87
N LEU A 347 -23.43 -4.37 4.09
CA LEU A 347 -23.32 -3.29 3.11
C LEU A 347 -22.67 -3.79 1.80
N ILE A 348 -21.70 -4.71 1.86
CA ILE A 348 -21.11 -5.31 0.66
C ILE A 348 -22.19 -6.04 -0.14
N ALA A 349 -22.90 -6.97 0.49
CA ALA A 349 -23.93 -7.77 -0.18
C ALA A 349 -25.08 -6.89 -0.71
N TRP A 350 -25.54 -5.93 0.09
CA TRP A 350 -26.64 -5.03 -0.26
C TRP A 350 -26.27 -4.10 -1.42
N THR A 351 -25.04 -3.57 -1.44
CA THR A 351 -24.58 -2.75 -2.56
C THR A 351 -24.27 -3.58 -3.82
N ASP A 352 -23.81 -4.83 -3.69
CA ASP A 352 -23.66 -5.75 -4.82
C ASP A 352 -25.00 -6.01 -5.52
N GLN A 353 -26.06 -6.25 -4.75
CA GLN A 353 -27.41 -6.44 -5.28
C GLN A 353 -27.90 -5.20 -6.03
N PHE A 354 -27.72 -4.01 -5.47
CA PHE A 354 -28.13 -2.77 -6.15
C PHE A 354 -27.34 -2.54 -7.44
N VAL A 355 -26.01 -2.66 -7.40
CA VAL A 355 -25.16 -2.42 -8.58
C VAL A 355 -25.45 -3.41 -9.71
N ALA A 356 -25.85 -4.65 -9.38
CA ALA A 356 -26.28 -5.63 -10.37
C ALA A 356 -27.55 -5.23 -11.15
N THR A 357 -28.32 -4.27 -10.64
CA THR A 357 -29.52 -3.72 -11.32
C THR A 357 -29.24 -2.49 -12.18
N LEU A 358 -28.01 -1.98 -12.19
CA LEU A 358 -27.64 -0.79 -12.95
C LEU A 358 -27.22 -1.14 -14.37
N ASP A 359 -27.64 -0.31 -15.32
CA ASP A 359 -27.08 -0.31 -16.68
C ASP A 359 -25.67 0.31 -16.65
N GLY A 360 -24.65 -0.53 -16.64
CA GLY A 360 -23.26 -0.08 -16.75
C GLY A 360 -22.25 -1.05 -16.13
N HIS A 361 -21.07 -1.14 -16.74
CA HIS A 361 -20.02 -2.02 -16.26
C HIS A 361 -19.28 -1.42 -15.05
N GLU A 362 -19.35 -2.10 -13.91
CA GLU A 362 -18.42 -1.94 -12.80
C GLU A 362 -17.21 -2.86 -13.02
N THR A 363 -16.00 -2.29 -12.98
CA THR A 363 -14.79 -3.10 -13.11
C THR A 363 -14.53 -3.90 -11.83
N ALA A 364 -13.72 -4.96 -11.92
CA ALA A 364 -13.34 -5.75 -10.74
C ALA A 364 -12.67 -4.88 -9.65
N ASP A 365 -11.89 -3.88 -10.06
CA ASP A 365 -11.22 -2.96 -9.14
C ASP A 365 -12.19 -1.94 -8.52
N GLU A 366 -13.14 -1.39 -9.31
CA GLU A 366 -14.22 -0.54 -8.78
C GLU A 366 -15.05 -1.31 -7.73
N ARG A 367 -15.31 -2.60 -7.95
CA ARG A 367 -15.98 -3.48 -6.98
C ARG A 367 -15.14 -3.67 -5.71
N ARG A 368 -13.84 -3.95 -5.82
CA ARG A 368 -12.93 -4.04 -4.66
C ARG A 368 -12.94 -2.76 -3.83
N LEU A 369 -12.83 -1.61 -4.47
CA LEU A 369 -12.86 -0.31 -3.81
C LEU A 369 -14.21 -0.08 -3.12
N ARG A 370 -15.33 -0.43 -3.79
CA ARG A 370 -16.66 -0.34 -3.17
C ARG A 370 -16.77 -1.20 -1.92
N HIS A 371 -16.29 -2.44 -1.99
CA HIS A 371 -16.30 -3.37 -0.85
C HIS A 371 -15.46 -2.84 0.32
N ALA A 372 -14.25 -2.35 0.05
CA ALA A 372 -13.43 -1.68 1.06
C ALA A 372 -14.13 -0.45 1.65
N GLY A 373 -14.80 0.35 0.82
CA GLY A 373 -15.58 1.51 1.26
C GLY A 373 -16.78 1.15 2.15
N CYS A 374 -17.42 0.00 1.94
CA CYS A 374 -18.45 -0.55 2.83
C CYS A 374 -17.87 -0.89 4.21
N LEU A 375 -16.73 -1.57 4.27
CA LEU A 375 -16.04 -1.93 5.51
C LEU A 375 -15.54 -0.69 6.28
N LEU A 376 -15.07 0.33 5.56
CA LEU A 376 -14.58 1.58 6.15
C LEU A 376 -15.70 2.60 6.43
N SER A 377 -16.94 2.29 6.06
CA SER A 377 -18.05 3.25 6.03
C SER A 377 -18.35 3.92 7.36
N ASP A 378 -18.00 3.26 8.47
CA ASP A 378 -18.32 3.71 9.82
C ASP A 378 -17.12 4.17 10.65
N VAL A 379 -15.93 4.28 10.05
CA VAL A 379 -14.68 4.55 10.78
C VAL A 379 -14.68 5.88 11.57
N GLY A 380 -15.48 6.85 11.15
CA GLY A 380 -15.59 8.18 11.76
C GLY A 380 -16.73 8.35 12.78
N TRP A 381 -17.47 7.30 13.16
CA TRP A 381 -18.73 7.48 13.91
C TRP A 381 -18.59 8.18 15.27
N ARG A 382 -17.44 8.00 15.95
CA ARG A 382 -17.11 8.62 17.26
C ARG A 382 -16.70 10.08 17.15
N ALA A 383 -16.45 10.60 15.95
CA ALA A 383 -16.17 12.01 15.75
C ALA A 383 -17.37 12.86 16.16
N HIS A 384 -17.10 14.09 16.59
CA HIS A 384 -18.15 15.11 16.69
C HIS A 384 -18.87 15.22 15.33
N PRO A 385 -20.22 15.31 15.29
CA PRO A 385 -20.97 15.25 14.04
C PRO A 385 -20.48 16.18 12.92
N ASP A 386 -20.01 17.38 13.28
CA ASP A 386 -19.50 18.39 12.34
C ASP A 386 -18.10 18.08 11.77
N TYR A 387 -17.40 17.10 12.32
CA TYR A 387 -16.03 16.73 11.91
C TYR A 387 -15.95 15.27 11.42
N ARG A 388 -17.10 14.59 11.26
CA ARG A 388 -17.14 13.17 10.85
C ARG A 388 -16.52 12.95 9.48
N ASP A 389 -16.69 13.88 8.57
CA ASP A 389 -16.12 13.84 7.24
C ASP A 389 -14.61 14.07 7.25
N GLU A 390 -14.14 15.15 7.89
CA GLU A 390 -12.71 15.46 8.01
C GLU A 390 -11.96 14.32 8.71
N GLN A 391 -12.52 13.80 9.81
CA GLN A 391 -11.92 12.67 10.52
C GLN A 391 -11.93 11.39 9.69
N SER A 392 -12.99 11.12 8.93
CA SER A 392 -13.03 9.94 8.04
C SER A 392 -11.99 10.05 6.93
N ILE A 393 -11.85 11.23 6.32
CA ILE A 393 -10.80 11.51 5.33
C ILE A 393 -9.43 11.28 5.96
N ALA A 394 -9.15 11.90 7.11
CA ALA A 394 -7.86 11.81 7.77
C ALA A 394 -7.50 10.35 8.13
N VAL A 395 -8.46 9.57 8.62
CA VAL A 395 -8.22 8.15 8.95
C VAL A 395 -7.94 7.32 7.70
N ILE A 396 -8.76 7.44 6.65
CA ILE A 396 -8.64 6.61 5.44
C ILE A 396 -7.41 7.02 4.63
N GLN A 397 -7.16 8.31 4.47
CA GLN A 397 -6.03 8.83 3.71
C GLN A 397 -4.70 8.45 4.36
N ASN A 398 -4.60 8.52 5.69
CA ASN A 398 -3.34 8.28 6.40
C ASN A 398 -3.17 6.84 6.89
N ALA A 399 -4.17 5.97 6.74
CA ALA A 399 -4.06 4.55 7.05
C ALA A 399 -3.01 3.88 6.16
N ALA A 400 -2.27 2.92 6.73
CA ALA A 400 -1.23 2.16 6.05
C ALA A 400 -1.78 1.09 5.09
N PHE A 401 -2.88 1.37 4.39
CA PHE A 401 -3.44 0.46 3.38
C PHE A 401 -2.45 0.20 2.25
N VAL A 402 -2.35 -1.08 1.88
CA VAL A 402 -1.65 -1.55 0.68
C VAL A 402 -2.66 -2.20 -0.27
N GLY A 403 -2.26 -2.43 -1.51
CA GLY A 403 -3.15 -2.91 -2.57
C GLY A 403 -4.15 -1.88 -3.08
N VAL A 404 -3.89 -0.60 -2.79
CA VAL A 404 -4.69 0.54 -3.23
C VAL A 404 -3.77 1.65 -3.70
N ASP A 405 -4.05 2.20 -4.88
CA ASP A 405 -3.35 3.36 -5.42
C ASP A 405 -3.93 4.66 -4.84
N HIS A 406 -3.34 5.80 -5.20
CA HIS A 406 -3.81 7.08 -4.70
C HIS A 406 -5.21 7.48 -5.18
N PRO A 407 -5.58 7.27 -6.47
CA PRO A 407 -6.97 7.46 -6.91
C PRO A 407 -7.98 6.61 -6.14
N GLY A 408 -7.69 5.33 -5.88
CA GLY A 408 -8.51 4.44 -5.07
C GLY A 408 -8.61 4.88 -3.61
N ARG A 409 -7.51 5.36 -3.03
CA ARG A 409 -7.52 5.94 -1.68
C ARG A 409 -8.39 7.20 -1.60
N ALA A 410 -8.29 8.06 -2.60
CA ALA A 410 -9.13 9.25 -2.72
C ALA A 410 -10.61 8.87 -2.88
N TYR A 411 -10.92 7.84 -3.68
CA TYR A 411 -12.27 7.27 -3.78
C TYR A 411 -12.81 6.86 -2.41
N LEU A 412 -12.05 6.10 -1.63
CA LEU A 412 -12.50 5.60 -0.32
C LEU A 412 -12.78 6.76 0.65
N ALA A 413 -11.86 7.72 0.73
CA ALA A 413 -12.01 8.89 1.58
C ALA A 413 -13.22 9.75 1.17
N LEU A 414 -13.42 9.96 -0.13
CA LEU A 414 -14.56 10.70 -0.67
C LEU A 414 -15.88 9.98 -0.41
N ALA A 415 -15.97 8.67 -0.65
CA ALA A 415 -17.21 7.92 -0.47
C ALA A 415 -17.72 7.99 0.98
N VAL A 416 -16.82 7.82 1.94
CA VAL A 416 -17.15 7.90 3.38
C VAL A 416 -17.40 9.35 3.81
N SER A 417 -16.64 10.33 3.30
CA SER A 417 -16.90 11.76 3.57
C SER A 417 -18.27 12.21 3.08
N LEU A 418 -18.62 11.90 1.83
CA LEU A 418 -19.88 12.28 1.19
C LEU A 418 -21.10 11.67 1.90
N ARG A 419 -20.93 10.53 2.58
CA ARG A 419 -21.94 9.96 3.47
C ARG A 419 -22.38 10.97 4.53
N HIS A 420 -21.46 11.78 5.03
CA HIS A 420 -21.72 12.79 6.06
C HIS A 420 -22.11 14.15 5.45
N THR A 421 -21.26 14.73 4.60
CA THR A 421 -21.43 16.11 4.10
C THR A 421 -22.60 16.26 3.11
N GLY A 422 -22.88 15.24 2.31
CA GLY A 422 -23.85 15.26 1.22
C GLY A 422 -23.20 15.05 -0.15
N LEU A 423 -24.04 14.86 -1.18
CA LEU A 423 -23.62 14.33 -2.48
C LEU A 423 -23.30 15.39 -3.54
N ALA A 424 -23.38 16.66 -3.17
CA ALA A 424 -23.18 17.76 -4.09
C ALA A 424 -21.67 17.93 -4.38
N PRO A 425 -21.22 18.09 -5.64
CA PRO A 425 -19.80 18.08 -5.98
C PRO A 425 -18.95 19.12 -5.24
N GLU A 426 -19.53 20.26 -4.88
CA GLU A 426 -18.91 21.36 -4.14
C GLU A 426 -18.63 21.02 -2.67
N LYS A 427 -19.25 19.97 -2.13
CA LYS A 427 -19.00 19.47 -0.77
C LYS A 427 -17.85 18.48 -0.69
N ALA A 428 -17.38 17.98 -1.83
CA ALA A 428 -16.24 17.08 -1.87
C ALA A 428 -14.94 17.86 -1.65
N ASN A 429 -13.96 17.24 -0.99
CA ASN A 429 -12.62 17.80 -0.93
C ASN A 429 -12.05 17.94 -2.36
N PRO A 430 -11.69 19.16 -2.82
CA PRO A 430 -11.33 19.40 -4.21
C PRO A 430 -10.02 18.70 -4.61
N MET A 431 -9.07 18.60 -3.69
CA MET A 431 -7.78 17.95 -3.94
C MET A 431 -7.97 16.44 -4.13
N LEU A 432 -8.75 15.80 -3.26
CA LEU A 432 -9.06 14.37 -3.41
C LEU A 432 -9.89 14.09 -4.65
N ARG A 433 -10.83 14.98 -5.00
CA ARG A 433 -11.59 14.87 -6.24
C ARG A 433 -10.66 14.91 -7.46
N SER A 434 -9.64 15.77 -7.44
CA SER A 434 -8.64 15.82 -8.51
C SER A 434 -7.81 14.53 -8.59
N VAL A 435 -7.41 13.95 -7.45
CA VAL A 435 -6.63 12.70 -7.41
C VAL A 435 -7.46 11.49 -7.85
N ALA A 436 -8.71 11.38 -7.43
CA ALA A 436 -9.61 10.29 -7.83
C ALA A 436 -9.91 10.33 -9.34
N GLY A 437 -9.96 11.54 -9.92
CA GLY A 437 -10.39 11.74 -11.28
C GLY A 437 -11.91 11.55 -11.47
N PRO A 438 -12.45 11.87 -12.66
CA PRO A 438 -13.90 11.97 -12.87
C PRO A 438 -14.66 10.66 -12.63
N ARG A 439 -14.12 9.54 -13.13
CA ARG A 439 -14.78 8.23 -13.07
C ARG A 439 -14.91 7.74 -11.63
N LEU A 440 -13.80 7.69 -10.90
CA LEU A 440 -13.84 7.23 -9.50
C LEU A 440 -14.59 8.23 -8.61
N PHE A 441 -14.55 9.53 -8.90
CA PHE A 441 -15.36 10.49 -8.15
C PHE A 441 -16.86 10.20 -8.25
N GLU A 442 -17.39 9.93 -9.45
CA GLU A 442 -18.80 9.56 -9.61
C GLU A 442 -19.13 8.22 -8.94
N ARG A 443 -18.21 7.24 -8.99
CA ARG A 443 -18.35 5.99 -8.23
C ARG A 443 -18.36 6.23 -6.71
N ALA A 444 -17.55 7.17 -6.21
CA ALA A 444 -17.51 7.52 -4.79
C ALA A 444 -18.81 8.21 -4.35
N ARG A 445 -19.38 9.07 -5.20
CA ARG A 445 -20.72 9.67 -4.99
C ARG A 445 -21.81 8.61 -4.95
N LEU A 446 -21.74 7.61 -5.84
CA LEU A 446 -22.69 6.49 -5.85
C LEU A 446 -22.63 5.70 -4.53
N LEU A 447 -21.44 5.31 -4.08
CA LEU A 447 -21.29 4.61 -2.80
C LEU A 447 -21.75 5.50 -1.63
N GLY A 448 -21.32 6.77 -1.58
CA GLY A 448 -21.77 7.72 -0.56
C GLY A 448 -23.30 7.85 -0.53
N ALA A 449 -23.98 7.81 -1.68
CA ALA A 449 -25.43 7.84 -1.77
C ALA A 449 -26.08 6.56 -1.22
N LEU A 450 -25.53 5.39 -1.56
CA LEU A 450 -25.96 4.10 -1.02
C LEU A 450 -25.84 4.06 0.50
N LEU A 451 -24.69 4.47 1.05
CA LEU A 451 -24.49 4.55 2.50
C LEU A 451 -25.52 5.50 3.16
N ARG A 452 -25.84 6.62 2.51
CA ARG A 452 -26.83 7.58 3.02
C ARG A 452 -28.26 7.06 3.04
N VAL A 453 -28.57 6.04 2.24
CA VAL A 453 -29.84 5.28 2.29
C VAL A 453 -29.78 4.19 3.37
N ALA A 454 -28.67 3.45 3.43
CA ALA A 454 -28.50 2.32 4.35
C ALA A 454 -28.57 2.72 5.84
N PHE A 455 -27.86 3.78 6.26
CA PHE A 455 -27.72 4.11 7.68
C PHE A 455 -29.01 4.55 8.39
N PRO A 456 -29.95 5.30 7.76
CA PRO A 456 -31.26 5.55 8.35
C PRO A 456 -32.11 4.29 8.57
N ILE A 457 -31.86 3.21 7.83
CA ILE A 457 -32.58 1.94 7.95
C ILE A 457 -31.92 1.07 9.04
N SER A 458 -30.59 1.00 9.04
CA SER A 458 -29.83 0.09 9.90
C SER A 458 -29.40 0.66 11.24
N ALA A 459 -29.41 1.99 11.38
CA ALA A 459 -28.71 2.71 12.46
C ALA A 459 -27.20 2.40 12.57
N GLY A 460 -26.60 1.76 11.57
CA GLY A 460 -25.22 1.25 11.63
C GLY A 460 -25.08 -0.10 12.34
N MET A 461 -26.18 -0.83 12.52
CA MET A 461 -26.25 -2.16 13.10
C MET A 461 -26.54 -3.21 12.01
N ASP A 462 -26.13 -4.44 12.26
CA ASP A 462 -26.41 -5.59 11.40
C ASP A 462 -27.86 -6.10 11.55
N GLY A 463 -28.27 -6.98 10.64
CA GLY A 463 -29.58 -7.62 10.57
C GLY A 463 -30.64 -6.80 9.84
N ALA A 464 -30.35 -5.53 9.50
CA ALA A 464 -31.34 -4.64 8.94
C ALA A 464 -31.42 -4.66 7.41
N LEU A 465 -30.26 -4.61 6.73
CA LEU A 465 -30.21 -4.32 5.29
C LEU A 465 -30.79 -5.45 4.42
N GLY A 466 -30.61 -6.71 4.84
CA GLY A 466 -31.16 -7.86 4.11
C GLY A 466 -32.69 -7.88 4.04
N ARG A 467 -33.38 -7.16 4.94
CA ARG A 467 -34.84 -7.02 4.96
C ARG A 467 -35.35 -5.82 4.16
N ALA A 468 -34.45 -4.95 3.71
CA ALA A 468 -34.78 -3.73 3.00
C ALA A 468 -34.05 -3.66 1.64
N PRO A 469 -34.39 -4.53 0.68
CA PRO A 469 -33.69 -4.58 -0.60
C PRO A 469 -33.88 -3.28 -1.38
N LEU A 470 -32.85 -2.93 -2.15
CA LEU A 470 -32.79 -1.75 -2.98
C LEU A 470 -32.37 -2.14 -4.40
N ALA A 471 -33.15 -1.72 -5.39
CA ALA A 471 -32.95 -2.07 -6.78
C ALA A 471 -33.37 -0.93 -7.71
N VAL A 472 -32.89 -0.95 -8.96
CA VAL A 472 -33.50 -0.20 -10.05
C VAL A 472 -34.55 -1.07 -10.73
N GLU A 473 -35.78 -0.60 -10.76
CA GLU A 473 -36.92 -1.28 -11.38
C GLU A 473 -37.84 -0.26 -12.05
N ASP A 474 -38.31 -0.58 -13.25
CA ASP A 474 -39.16 0.29 -14.06
C ASP A 474 -38.59 1.72 -14.21
N GLY A 475 -37.26 1.83 -14.34
CA GLY A 475 -36.56 3.12 -14.46
C GLY A 475 -36.55 3.96 -13.18
N ARG A 476 -36.72 3.35 -12.00
CA ARG A 476 -36.69 4.04 -10.70
C ARG A 476 -35.86 3.29 -9.68
N VAL A 477 -35.25 4.02 -8.76
CA VAL A 477 -34.67 3.44 -7.54
C VAL A 477 -35.79 3.10 -6.57
N VAL A 478 -35.94 1.82 -6.25
CA VAL A 478 -36.98 1.31 -5.36
C VAL A 478 -36.35 0.73 -4.10
N LEU A 479 -36.63 1.35 -2.96
CA LEU A 479 -36.33 0.79 -1.65
C LEU A 479 -37.59 0.09 -1.12
N ARG A 480 -37.48 -1.19 -0.78
CA ARG A 480 -38.58 -1.93 -0.16
C ARG A 480 -38.39 -2.03 1.33
N LEU A 481 -39.45 -1.81 2.08
CA LEU A 481 -39.50 -2.03 3.53
C LEU A 481 -40.57 -3.07 3.86
N PRO A 482 -40.36 -3.95 4.85
CA PRO A 482 -41.44 -4.79 5.36
C PRO A 482 -42.49 -3.91 6.06
N HIS A 483 -43.75 -4.34 6.09
CA HIS A 483 -44.83 -3.60 6.75
C HIS A 483 -44.51 -3.22 8.21
N ALA A 484 -43.82 -4.10 8.95
CA ALA A 484 -43.36 -3.81 10.31
C ALA A 484 -42.43 -2.58 10.43
N TRP A 485 -41.87 -2.10 9.33
CA TRP A 485 -40.95 -0.95 9.27
C TRP A 485 -41.54 0.25 8.53
N GLU A 486 -42.86 0.28 8.32
CA GLU A 486 -43.54 1.41 7.67
C GLU A 486 -43.22 2.76 8.32
N ALA A 487 -43.02 2.80 9.64
CA ALA A 487 -42.62 4.00 10.37
C ALA A 487 -41.26 4.61 9.93
N LEU A 488 -40.40 3.84 9.25
CA LEU A 488 -39.16 4.37 8.66
C LEU A 488 -39.41 5.13 7.34
N SER A 489 -40.57 4.92 6.69
CA SER A 489 -40.96 5.54 5.43
C SER A 489 -41.41 6.99 5.62
N GLY A 490 -40.48 7.85 6.02
CA GLY A 490 -40.67 9.30 6.12
C GLY A 490 -39.87 10.10 5.09
N ASP A 491 -40.11 11.42 5.05
CA ASP A 491 -39.46 12.35 4.11
C ASP A 491 -37.93 12.25 4.12
N ARG A 492 -37.34 12.03 5.29
CA ARG A 492 -35.89 11.88 5.43
C ARG A 492 -35.37 10.72 4.59
N LEU A 493 -36.01 9.54 4.67
CA LEU A 493 -35.58 8.35 3.93
C LEU A 493 -35.89 8.50 2.44
N LEU A 494 -37.09 8.98 2.09
CA LEU A 494 -37.47 9.22 0.70
C LEU A 494 -36.51 10.20 0.00
N ASN A 495 -36.11 11.28 0.67
CA ASN A 495 -35.16 12.25 0.13
C ASN A 495 -33.76 11.65 -0.08
N ARG A 496 -33.38 10.63 0.70
CA ARG A 496 -32.13 9.88 0.50
C ARG A 496 -32.21 8.98 -0.72
N VAL A 497 -33.32 8.27 -0.90
CA VAL A 497 -33.56 7.41 -2.07
C VAL A 497 -33.64 8.23 -3.35
N ARG A 498 -34.35 9.38 -3.36
CA ARG A 498 -34.34 10.34 -4.48
C ARG A 498 -32.94 10.94 -4.72
N GLY A 499 -32.18 11.15 -3.64
CA GLY A 499 -30.78 11.57 -3.72
C GLY A 499 -29.93 10.58 -4.50
N LEU A 500 -30.08 9.27 -4.22
CA LEU A 500 -29.42 8.20 -4.96
C LEU A 500 -29.92 8.13 -6.41
N GLY A 501 -31.22 8.22 -6.65
CA GLY A 501 -31.79 8.28 -8.01
C GLY A 501 -31.13 9.37 -8.86
N ARG A 502 -31.00 10.60 -8.33
CA ARG A 502 -30.35 11.71 -9.04
C ARG A 502 -28.89 11.44 -9.43
N ILE A 503 -28.15 10.63 -8.67
CA ILE A 503 -26.76 10.27 -9.03
C ILE A 503 -26.72 9.43 -10.31
N ILE A 504 -27.73 8.59 -10.52
CA ILE A 504 -27.81 7.70 -11.68
C ILE A 504 -28.85 8.15 -12.72
N GLY A 505 -29.38 9.38 -12.60
CA GLY A 505 -30.34 9.96 -13.54
C GLY A 505 -31.77 9.43 -13.45
N LEU A 506 -32.16 8.82 -12.32
CA LEU A 506 -33.50 8.25 -12.10
C LEU A 506 -34.25 8.93 -10.93
N ASP A 507 -35.55 8.68 -10.81
CA ASP A 507 -36.32 9.04 -9.61
C ASP A 507 -36.22 7.94 -8.53
N GLY A 508 -36.60 8.26 -7.29
CA GLY A 508 -36.56 7.34 -6.16
C GLY A 508 -37.90 7.22 -5.43
N ARG A 509 -38.28 5.99 -5.05
CA ARG A 509 -39.48 5.69 -4.25
C ARG A 509 -39.19 4.69 -3.12
N VAL A 510 -40.00 4.76 -2.07
CA VAL A 510 -40.05 3.77 -0.99
C VAL A 510 -41.37 3.00 -1.09
N GLU A 511 -41.30 1.68 -1.06
CA GLU A 511 -42.45 0.78 -1.12
C GLU A 511 -42.56 -0.03 0.17
N ILE A 512 -43.78 -0.18 0.67
CA ILE A 512 -44.07 -1.11 1.77
C ILE A 512 -44.50 -2.43 1.17
N THR A 513 -43.71 -3.47 1.39
CA THR A 513 -44.04 -4.85 1.01
C THR A 513 -45.11 -5.39 1.96
N GLY A 514 -46.28 -5.73 1.41
CA GLY A 514 -47.37 -6.32 2.15
C GLY A 514 -47.05 -7.77 2.52
N GLY A 515 -47.08 -8.08 3.81
CA GLY A 515 -47.25 -9.46 4.27
C GLY A 515 -48.72 -9.80 4.21
N SER A 516 -49.08 -10.81 3.42
CA SER A 516 -50.32 -11.56 3.69
C SER A 516 -50.11 -12.24 5.04
N PHE A 517 -50.91 -11.88 6.04
CA PHE A 517 -50.91 -12.52 7.36
C PHE A 517 -51.47 -13.95 7.29
#